data_AF-A0A838W4V4-F1
#
_entry.id   AF-A0A838W4V4-F1
#
_cell.length_a   1.000
_cell.length_b   1.000
_cell.length_c   1.000
_cell.angle_alpha   90.00
_cell.angle_beta   90.00
_cell.angle_gamma   90.00
#
_symmetry.space_group_name_H-M   'P 1'
#
loop_
_entity.id
_entity.type
_entity.pdbx_description
1 polymer ?
#
loop_
_entity_poly.entity_id
_entity_poly.type
_entity_poly.pdbx_seq_one_letter_code
_entity_poly.pdbx_strand_id
1 'polypeptide(L)'
;MELLGEIMHFSKSGRIIVKMDKYKPSIKPGLNVSDSQEKKLGKLSEILGPIKSPYASVIPFIQKRNKLTGTKVYIQEPLKKNYNSKAYNSKSKIKRNKKSR
;
A
#
# COMPACT_ATOMS: atom_id res chain seq x y z
N MET A 1 13.11 1.92 2.06
CA MET A 1 12.16 0.81 1.82
C MET A 1 12.61 -0.39 2.64
N GLU A 2 11.68 -1.12 3.24
CA GLU A 2 11.98 -2.32 4.05
C GLU A 2 11.52 -3.58 3.31
N LEU A 3 12.37 -4.62 3.28
CA LEU A 3 12.01 -5.90 2.65
C LEU A 3 10.84 -6.54 3.41
N LEU A 4 9.76 -6.82 2.69
CA LEU A 4 8.60 -7.53 3.20
C LEU A 4 8.73 -9.05 3.01
N GLY A 5 9.15 -9.47 1.81
CA GLY A 5 9.26 -10.88 1.46
C GLY A 5 9.21 -11.13 -0.04
N GLU A 6 8.76 -12.31 -0.44
CA GLU A 6 8.71 -12.76 -1.84
C GLU A 6 7.27 -13.13 -2.25
N ILE A 7 6.88 -12.75 -3.46
CA ILE A 7 5.57 -13.12 -4.00
C ILE A 7 5.55 -14.62 -4.30
N MET A 8 4.64 -15.33 -3.65
CA MET A 8 4.37 -16.73 -3.96
C MET A 8 3.47 -16.86 -5.18
N HIS A 9 2.30 -16.21 -5.15
CA HIS A 9 1.35 -16.30 -6.25
C HIS A 9 0.27 -15.23 -6.17
N PHE A 10 -0.49 -15.11 -7.26
CA PHE A 10 -1.74 -14.36 -7.31
C PHE A 10 -2.89 -15.32 -6.99
N SER A 11 -3.62 -15.06 -5.91
CA SER A 11 -4.74 -15.90 -5.49
C SER A 11 -5.93 -15.77 -6.45
N LYS A 12 -6.78 -16.79 -6.49
CA LYS A 12 -8.05 -16.75 -7.23
C LYS A 12 -9.00 -15.66 -6.71
N SER A 13 -8.87 -15.28 -5.43
CA SER A 13 -9.63 -14.19 -4.81
C SER A 13 -9.15 -12.79 -5.19
N GLY A 14 -8.11 -12.68 -6.01
CA GLY A 14 -7.61 -11.39 -6.49
C GLY A 14 -6.56 -10.74 -5.59
N ARG A 15 -5.93 -11.49 -4.67
CA ARG A 15 -4.89 -10.99 -3.76
C ARG A 15 -3.53 -11.50 -4.16
N ILE A 16 -2.50 -10.70 -3.92
CA ILE A 16 -1.12 -11.16 -4.02
C ILE A 16 -0.74 -11.77 -2.67
N ILE A 17 -0.25 -13.01 -2.70
CA ILE A 17 0.24 -13.70 -1.51
C ILE A 17 1.76 -13.59 -1.45
N VAL A 18 2.24 -13.00 -0.37
CA VAL A 18 3.66 -12.75 -0.11
C VAL A 18 4.09 -13.63 1.06
N LYS A 19 5.14 -14.43 0.88
CA LYS A 19 5.78 -15.16 1.98
C LYS A 19 6.77 -14.25 2.68
N MET A 20 6.67 -14.17 4.00
CA MET A 20 7.55 -13.37 4.84
C MET A 20 8.45 -14.28 5.67
N ASP A 21 9.67 -13.83 5.94
CA ASP A 21 10.62 -14.59 6.77
C ASP A 21 10.30 -14.49 8.26
N LYS A 22 9.73 -13.37 8.72
CA LYS A 22 9.31 -13.18 10.11
C LYS A 22 8.29 -12.05 10.22
N TYR A 23 7.43 -12.13 11.24
CA TYR A 23 6.58 -11.00 11.62
C TYR A 23 7.42 -9.86 12.23
N LYS A 24 7.08 -8.61 11.92
CA LYS A 24 7.67 -7.42 12.52
C LYS A 24 6.56 -6.43 12.90
N PRO A 25 6.61 -5.80 14.09
CA PRO A 25 5.59 -4.84 14.54
C PRO A 25 5.46 -3.57 13.67
N SER A 26 6.49 -3.23 12.89
CA SER A 26 6.46 -2.12 11.91
C SER A 26 5.48 -2.39 10.76
N ILE A 27 5.21 -3.66 10.47
CA ILE A 27 4.42 -4.08 9.33
C ILE A 27 2.95 -4.08 9.72
N LYS A 28 2.26 -2.99 9.36
CA LYS A 28 0.84 -2.80 9.66
C LYS A 28 -0.02 -2.88 8.40
N PRO A 29 -1.27 -3.32 8.51
CA PRO A 29 -2.25 -3.16 7.45
C PRO A 29 -2.29 -1.71 6.93
N GLY A 30 -2.41 -1.58 5.63
CA GLY A 30 -2.55 -0.32 4.93
C GLY A 30 -1.28 0.29 4.37
N LEU A 31 -0.12 -0.33 4.60
CA LEU A 31 1.14 0.06 3.97
C LEU A 31 1.12 -0.20 2.47
N ASN A 32 1.84 0.62 1.70
CA ASN A 32 2.03 0.40 0.28
C ASN A 32 3.12 -0.66 0.07
N VAL A 33 2.85 -1.58 -0.85
CA VAL A 33 3.77 -2.62 -1.28
C VAL A 33 4.27 -2.29 -2.68
N SER A 34 5.57 -2.31 -2.87
CA SER A 34 6.25 -2.00 -4.13
C SER A 34 7.30 -3.05 -4.47
N ASP A 35 7.66 -3.12 -5.74
CA ASP A 35 8.83 -3.85 -6.22
C ASP A 35 10.13 -3.08 -5.89
N SER A 36 11.27 -3.72 -6.12
CA SER A 36 12.62 -3.17 -6.15
C SER A 36 12.78 -1.89 -7.00
N GLN A 37 11.99 -1.75 -8.07
CA GLN A 37 11.98 -0.57 -8.95
C GLN A 37 11.00 0.52 -8.48
N GLU A 38 10.59 0.49 -7.21
CA GLU A 38 9.60 1.40 -6.59
C GLU A 38 8.20 1.40 -7.24
N LYS A 39 7.95 0.45 -8.15
CA LYS A 39 6.64 0.29 -8.77
C LYS A 39 5.64 -0.21 -7.74
N LYS A 40 4.59 0.59 -7.50
CA LYS A 40 3.50 0.23 -6.58
C LYS A 40 2.74 -0.98 -7.10
N LEU A 41 2.73 -2.05 -6.30
CA LEU A 41 2.02 -3.29 -6.61
C LEU A 41 0.65 -3.32 -5.96
N GLY A 42 0.54 -2.82 -4.73
CA GLY A 42 -0.70 -2.86 -3.98
C GLY A 42 -0.59 -2.31 -2.57
N LYS A 43 -1.59 -2.63 -1.77
CA LYS A 43 -1.70 -2.25 -0.35
C LYS A 43 -1.79 -3.51 0.52
N LEU A 44 -1.02 -3.54 1.60
CA LEU A 44 -1.07 -4.64 2.56
C LEU A 44 -2.45 -4.65 3.25
N SER A 45 -3.14 -5.78 3.22
CA SER A 45 -4.47 -5.93 3.83
C SER A 45 -4.36 -6.59 5.20
N GLU A 46 -3.67 -7.72 5.27
CA GLU A 46 -3.62 -8.56 6.47
C GLU A 46 -2.36 -9.42 6.45
N ILE A 47 -1.98 -9.92 7.62
CA ILE A 47 -0.90 -10.89 7.84
C ILE A 47 -1.50 -12.08 8.56
N LEU A 48 -1.21 -13.29 8.07
CA LEU A 48 -1.80 -14.54 8.54
C LEU A 48 -0.78 -15.68 8.60
N GLY A 49 -1.11 -16.74 9.33
CA GLY A 49 -0.28 -17.93 9.46
C GLY A 49 0.76 -17.87 10.59
N PRO A 50 1.76 -18.77 10.57
CA PRO A 50 2.73 -18.91 11.65
C PRO A 50 3.60 -17.66 11.84
N ILE A 51 3.86 -17.28 13.09
CA ILE A 51 4.68 -16.09 13.42
C ILE A 51 6.11 -16.19 12.88
N LYS A 52 6.67 -17.41 12.86
CA LYS A 52 8.02 -17.69 12.33
C LYS A 52 8.12 -17.58 10.81
N SER A 53 7.02 -17.68 10.08
CA SER A 53 7.01 -17.63 8.61
C SER A 53 5.61 -17.23 8.11
N PRO A 54 5.20 -15.96 8.31
CA PRO A 54 3.84 -15.54 8.02
C PRO A 54 3.62 -15.30 6.52
N TYR A 55 2.36 -15.16 6.16
CA TYR A 55 1.92 -14.76 4.83
C TYR A 55 1.24 -13.40 4.88
N ALA A 56 1.65 -12.51 3.99
CA ALA A 56 1.01 -11.23 3.77
C ALA A 56 0.05 -11.31 2.58
N SER A 57 -1.14 -10.78 2.79
CA SER A 57 -2.22 -10.69 1.80
C SER A 57 -2.30 -9.24 1.33
N VAL A 58 -2.07 -9.03 0.03
CA VAL A 58 -1.93 -7.71 -0.58
C VAL A 58 -3.03 -7.50 -1.61
N ILE A 59 -3.72 -6.36 -1.50
CA ILE A 59 -4.73 -5.93 -2.47
C ILE A 59 -3.98 -5.24 -3.62
N PRO A 60 -3.98 -5.80 -4.84
CA PRO A 60 -3.26 -5.22 -5.95
C PRO A 60 -3.95 -3.93 -6.44
N PHE A 61 -3.16 -2.96 -6.88
CA PHE A 61 -3.69 -1.81 -7.63
C PHE A 61 -3.88 -2.11 -9.12
N ILE A 62 -3.20 -3.15 -9.61
CA ILE A 62 -3.13 -3.50 -11.02
C ILE A 62 -3.93 -4.80 -11.23
N GLN A 63 -4.82 -4.81 -12.22
CA GLN A 63 -5.62 -6.01 -12.56
C GLN A 63 -4.82 -7.05 -13.35
N LYS A 64 -3.74 -6.62 -14.03
CA LYS A 64 -2.91 -7.52 -14.83
C LYS A 64 -2.15 -8.50 -13.93
N ARG A 65 -2.46 -9.78 -14.11
CA ARG A 65 -1.77 -10.93 -13.53
C ARG A 65 -0.43 -11.14 -14.26
N ASN A 66 0.49 -10.19 -14.12
CA ASN A 66 1.85 -10.37 -14.63
C ASN A 66 2.53 -11.52 -13.86
N LYS A 67 3.53 -12.18 -14.46
CA LYS A 67 4.42 -13.14 -13.79
C LYS A 67 5.25 -12.41 -12.72
N LEU A 68 4.65 -12.17 -11.56
CA LEU A 68 5.26 -11.51 -10.39
C LEU A 68 5.73 -12.53 -9.33
N THR A 69 5.41 -13.81 -9.51
CA THR A 69 5.91 -14.89 -8.65
C THR A 69 7.44 -14.90 -8.66
N GLY A 70 8.05 -15.02 -7.48
CA GLY A 70 9.49 -14.98 -7.30
C GLY A 70 10.06 -13.57 -7.04
N THR A 71 9.25 -12.53 -7.23
CA THR A 71 9.72 -11.15 -7.05
C THR A 71 9.74 -10.77 -5.57
N LYS A 72 10.84 -10.17 -5.13
CA LYS A 72 10.95 -9.55 -3.80
C LYS A 72 10.15 -8.26 -3.75
N VAL A 73 9.40 -8.10 -2.68
CA VAL A 73 8.56 -6.94 -2.45
C VAL A 73 8.94 -6.22 -1.17
N TYR A 74 8.70 -4.92 -1.20
CA TYR A 74 9.13 -4.00 -0.18
C TYR A 74 7.93 -3.19 0.29
N ILE A 75 7.99 -2.77 1.55
CA ILE A 75 7.06 -1.80 2.12
C ILE A 75 7.77 -0.47 2.32
N GLN A 76 6.99 0.58 2.25
CA GLN A 76 7.43 1.91 2.62
C GLN A 76 6.52 2.44 3.73
N GLU A 77 7.13 2.91 4.81
CA GLU A 77 6.38 3.64 5.83
C GLU A 77 5.76 4.89 5.20
N PRO A 78 4.49 5.20 5.51
CA PRO A 78 3.88 6.43 5.03
C PRO A 78 4.70 7.59 5.57
N LEU A 79 5.25 8.41 4.67
CA LEU A 79 5.84 9.69 5.04
C LEU A 79 4.81 10.44 5.89
N LYS A 80 5.19 10.86 7.10
CA LYS A 80 4.36 11.73 7.94
C LYS A 80 4.01 12.95 7.10
N LYS A 81 2.80 12.98 6.55
CA LYS A 81 2.30 14.18 5.86
C LYS A 81 2.20 15.25 6.93
N ASN A 82 3.11 16.22 6.90
CA ASN A 82 2.91 17.47 7.60
C ASN A 82 1.65 18.10 6.99
N TYR A 83 0.53 17.99 7.70
CA TYR A 83 -0.74 18.61 7.33
C TYR A 83 -0.64 20.13 7.47
N ASN A 84 0.19 20.80 6.67
CA ASN A 84 0.07 22.23 6.43
C ASN A 84 -1.09 22.45 5.45
N SER A 85 -2.30 22.30 5.98
CA SER A 85 -3.58 22.49 5.29
C SER A 85 -3.82 23.96 4.93
N LYS A 86 -3.06 24.51 3.98
CA LYS A 86 -3.34 25.84 3.38
C LYS A 86 -4.34 25.80 2.22
N ALA A 87 -4.79 24.62 1.79
CA ALA A 87 -5.61 24.47 0.57
C ALA A 87 -7.14 24.38 0.79
N TYR A 88 -7.64 24.28 2.03
CA TYR A 88 -9.09 24.18 2.28
C TYR A 88 -9.81 25.54 2.35
N ASN A 89 -9.09 26.65 2.56
CA ASN A 89 -9.68 27.99 2.71
C ASN A 89 -9.96 28.74 1.39
N SER A 90 -9.64 28.18 0.21
CA SER A 90 -9.91 28.85 -1.07
C SER A 90 -11.35 28.68 -1.59
N LYS A 91 -12.08 27.65 -1.13
CA LYS A 91 -13.47 27.42 -1.56
C LYS A 91 -14.52 28.30 -0.88
N SER A 92 -14.23 28.88 0.30
CA SER A 92 -15.20 29.72 1.02
C SER A 92 -15.28 31.17 0.52
N LYS A 93 -14.28 31.67 -0.22
CA LYS A 93 -14.31 33.03 -0.80
C LYS A 93 -15.14 33.14 -2.07
N ILE A 94 -15.28 32.06 -2.86
CA ILE A 94 -15.98 32.11 -4.16
C ILE A 94 -17.50 32.32 -4.00
N LYS A 95 -18.11 31.93 -2.87
CA LYS A 95 -19.56 32.07 -2.66
C LYS A 95 -20.03 33.48 -2.26
N ARG A 96 -19.13 34.41 -1.92
CA ARG A 96 -19.53 35.75 -1.44
C ARG A 96 -19.73 36.81 -2.53
N ASN A 97 -19.29 36.56 -3.77
CA ASN A 97 -19.35 37.58 -4.85
C ASN A 97 -20.51 37.40 -5.85
N LYS A 98 -21.52 36.57 -5.55
CA LYS A 98 -22.70 36.37 -6.42
C LYS A 98 -23.97 37.07 -5.92
N LYS A 99 -23.85 38.17 -5.18
CA LYS A 99 -24.97 39.05 -4.83
C LYS A 99 -24.62 40.49 -5.19
N SER A 100 -24.76 40.80 -6.46
CA SER A 100 -24.74 42.16 -7.02
C SER A 100 -25.60 42.14 -8.27
N ARG A 101 -26.62 43.01 -8.26
CA ARG A 101 -27.71 43.20 -9.24
C ARG A 101 -28.96 42.38 -8.97
#